data_AF-A0A1F2VNE6-F1
#
_entry.id   AF-A0A1F2VNE6-F1
#
_cell.length_a   1.000
_cell.length_b   1.000
_cell.length_c   1.000
_cell.angle_alpha   90.00
_cell.angle_beta   90.00
_cell.angle_gamma   90.00
#
_symmetry.space_group_name_H-M   'P 1'
#
loop_
_entity.id
_entity.type
_entity.pdbx_description
1 polymer ?
#
loop_
_entity_poly.entity_id
_entity_poly.type
_entity_poly.pdbx_seq_one_letter_code
_entity_poly.pdbx_strand_id
1 'polypeptide(L)'
;MTDVDVWVRGTSNAVTETVSGVPADAAAWTDGDVRTLLEQMLKAVDRAKNPGGEPPAVTLRGFSWIVSPDADGVLVHLELQTGTASAGPFAIGEARLTEMITRVIDGPPTSARVH
;
A
#
# COMPACT_ATOMS: atom_id res chain seq x y z
N MET A 1 -1.75 -5.20 -13.15
CA MET A 1 -0.66 -4.21 -13.03
C MET A 1 -1.29 -2.96 -12.47
N THR A 2 -0.65 -2.35 -11.49
CA THR A 2 -1.16 -1.18 -10.77
C THR A 2 -0.04 -0.15 -10.70
N ASP A 3 -0.35 1.11 -10.99
CA ASP A 3 0.62 2.18 -10.86
C ASP A 3 0.66 2.73 -9.43
N VAL A 4 1.87 3.03 -8.97
CA VAL A 4 2.16 3.60 -7.66
C VAL A 4 3.03 4.83 -7.87
N ASP A 5 2.52 6.00 -7.46
CA ASP A 5 3.30 7.22 -7.45
C ASP A 5 4.14 7.29 -6.17
N VAL A 6 5.44 7.32 -6.34
CA VAL A 6 6.42 7.30 -5.26
C VAL A 6 7.16 8.62 -5.22
N TRP A 7 7.23 9.23 -4.04
CA TRP A 7 8.12 10.35 -3.80
C TRP A 7 9.12 10.00 -2.71
N VAL A 8 10.42 10.13 -3.02
CA VAL A 8 11.50 9.87 -2.06
C VAL A 8 11.92 11.19 -1.42
N ARG A 9 12.05 11.20 -0.09
CA ARG A 9 12.45 12.40 0.63
C ARG A 9 13.83 12.86 0.19
N GLY A 10 13.95 14.15 -0.12
CA GLY A 10 15.19 14.74 -0.64
C GLY A 10 15.30 14.71 -2.16
N THR A 11 14.32 14.15 -2.87
CA THR A 11 14.21 14.25 -4.34
C THR A 11 13.24 15.35 -4.75
N SER A 12 13.43 15.91 -5.94
CA SER A 12 12.61 17.01 -6.46
C SER A 12 11.30 16.56 -7.10
N ASN A 13 11.19 15.29 -7.48
CA ASN A 13 10.10 14.79 -8.33
C ASN A 13 9.57 13.45 -7.79
N ALA A 14 8.28 13.19 -7.99
CA ALA A 14 7.72 11.85 -7.84
C ALA A 14 8.04 10.99 -9.09
N VAL A 15 8.11 9.68 -8.90
CA VAL A 15 8.26 8.68 -9.96
C VAL A 15 7.08 7.73 -9.92
N THR A 16 6.53 7.41 -11.09
CA THR A 16 5.47 6.40 -11.20
C THR A 16 6.09 5.03 -11.43
N GLU A 17 5.72 4.08 -10.59
CA GLU A 17 6.17 2.70 -10.65
C GLU A 17 5.01 1.73 -10.88
N THR A 18 5.09 0.95 -11.93
CA THR A 18 4.12 -0.11 -12.18
C THR A 18 4.48 -1.36 -11.39
N VAL A 19 3.57 -1.80 -10.51
CA VAL A 19 3.72 -3.01 -9.69
C VAL A 19 2.83 -4.14 -10.20
N SER A 20 3.26 -5.38 -9.89
CA SER A 20 2.58 -6.61 -10.29
C SER A 20 2.08 -7.39 -9.07
N GLY A 21 1.17 -8.35 -9.30
CA GLY A 21 0.59 -9.18 -8.23
C GLY A 21 -0.65 -8.57 -7.55
N VAL A 22 -0.97 -7.30 -7.79
CA VAL A 22 -2.22 -6.68 -7.33
C VAL A 22 -3.33 -6.94 -8.36
N PRO A 23 -4.47 -7.56 -7.99
CA PRO A 23 -5.59 -7.77 -8.90
C PRO A 23 -6.21 -6.44 -9.36
N ALA A 24 -6.64 -6.37 -10.62
CA ALA A 24 -7.22 -5.14 -11.17
C ALA A 24 -8.61 -4.81 -10.61
N ASP A 25 -9.41 -5.84 -10.28
CA ASP A 25 -10.76 -5.66 -9.76
C ASP A 25 -10.75 -5.44 -8.24
N ALA A 26 -10.65 -4.17 -7.84
CA ALA A 26 -10.66 -3.77 -6.45
C ALA A 26 -11.97 -4.10 -5.71
N ALA A 27 -13.08 -4.20 -6.43
CA ALA A 27 -14.36 -4.57 -5.82
C ALA A 27 -14.36 -6.02 -5.31
N ALA A 28 -13.52 -6.89 -5.88
CA ALA A 28 -13.39 -8.29 -5.48
C ALA A 28 -12.24 -8.55 -4.49
N TRP A 29 -11.51 -7.52 -4.05
CA TRP A 29 -10.34 -7.71 -3.20
C TRP A 29 -10.64 -8.38 -1.86
N THR A 30 -9.67 -9.19 -1.45
CA THR A 30 -9.52 -9.82 -0.14
C THR A 30 -8.42 -9.12 0.67
N ASP A 31 -8.32 -9.44 1.96
CA ASP A 31 -7.23 -8.94 2.82
C ASP A 31 -5.84 -9.36 2.29
N GLY A 32 -5.74 -10.48 1.55
CA GLY A 32 -4.50 -10.91 0.89
C GLY A 32 -4.09 -10.01 -0.27
N ASP A 33 -5.07 -9.49 -1.02
CA ASP A 33 -4.83 -8.55 -2.12
C ASP A 33 -4.37 -7.20 -1.59
N VAL A 34 -5.00 -6.72 -0.51
CA VAL A 34 -4.61 -5.49 0.19
C VAL A 34 -3.22 -5.63 0.80
N ARG A 35 -2.90 -6.77 1.42
CA ARG A 35 -1.52 -7.06 1.88
C ARG A 35 -0.52 -6.97 0.72
N THR A 36 -0.84 -7.58 -0.42
CA THR A 36 0.02 -7.55 -1.60
C THR A 36 0.22 -6.12 -2.09
N LEU A 37 -0.84 -5.32 -2.18
CA LEU A 37 -0.77 -3.89 -2.53
C LEU A 37 0.19 -3.13 -1.60
N LEU A 38 0.00 -3.22 -0.28
CA LEU A 38 0.82 -2.51 0.69
C LEU A 38 2.29 -2.93 0.62
N GLU A 39 2.57 -4.22 0.48
CA GLU A 39 3.94 -4.72 0.29
C GLU A 39 4.58 -4.19 -0.99
N GLN A 40 3.84 -4.12 -2.09
CA GLN A 40 4.34 -3.58 -3.36
C GLN A 40 4.61 -2.08 -3.27
N MET A 41 3.76 -1.29 -2.61
CA MET A 41 3.98 0.13 -2.40
C MET A 41 5.24 0.38 -1.56
N LEU A 42 5.46 -0.37 -0.48
CA LEU A 42 6.68 -0.28 0.33
C LEU A 42 7.94 -0.64 -0.47
N LYS A 43 7.86 -1.69 -1.30
CA LYS A 43 8.95 -2.09 -2.21
C LYS A 43 9.23 -1.02 -3.26
N ALA A 44 8.22 -0.29 -3.73
CA ALA A 44 8.39 0.80 -4.68
C ALA A 44 9.16 1.98 -4.03
N VAL A 45 8.79 2.39 -2.81
CA VAL A 45 9.54 3.42 -2.07
C VAL A 45 11.02 3.05 -1.90
N ASP A 46 11.30 1.79 -1.53
CA ASP A 46 12.67 1.35 -1.35
C ASP A 46 13.44 1.25 -2.67
N ARG A 47 12.84 0.74 -3.76
CA ARG A 47 13.47 0.71 -5.09
C ARG A 47 13.76 2.10 -5.63
N ALA A 48 12.85 3.06 -5.46
CA ALA A 48 13.08 4.44 -5.82
C ALA A 48 14.25 5.07 -5.03
N LYS A 49 14.40 4.70 -3.75
CA LYS A 49 15.51 5.16 -2.90
C LYS A 49 16.83 4.46 -3.22
N ASN A 50 16.79 3.17 -3.55
CA ASN A 50 17.96 2.32 -3.82
C ASN A 50 17.86 1.67 -5.22
N PRO A 51 18.00 2.44 -6.31
CA PRO A 51 17.88 1.89 -7.66
C PRO A 51 18.92 0.82 -7.94
N GLY A 52 18.49 -0.35 -8.43
CA GLY A 52 19.37 -1.48 -8.74
C GLY A 52 19.83 -2.31 -7.53
N GLY A 53 19.32 -2.02 -6.33
CA GLY A 53 19.50 -2.85 -5.14
C GLY A 53 18.77 -4.18 -5.21
N GLU A 54 19.11 -5.10 -4.31
CA GLU A 54 18.41 -6.37 -4.18
C GLU A 54 16.97 -6.15 -3.67
N PRO A 55 15.97 -6.94 -4.11
CA PRO A 55 14.59 -6.75 -3.66
C PRO A 55 14.47 -6.77 -2.13
N PRO A 56 13.93 -5.70 -1.52
CA PRO A 56 13.92 -5.59 -0.07
C PRO A 56 12.92 -6.57 0.54
N ALA A 57 13.32 -7.18 1.65
CA ALA A 57 12.37 -7.79 2.56
C ALA A 57 11.59 -6.66 3.25
N VAL A 58 10.31 -6.49 2.89
CA VAL A 58 9.43 -5.50 3.50
C VAL A 58 8.60 -6.12 4.61
N THR A 59 8.28 -5.29 5.59
CA THR A 59 7.40 -5.65 6.71
C THR A 59 6.33 -4.58 6.83
N LEU A 60 5.09 -4.97 7.10
CA LEU A 60 3.96 -4.04 7.21
C LEU A 60 3.99 -3.25 8.54
N ARG A 61 5.02 -2.40 8.71
CA ARG A 61 5.23 -1.56 9.89
C ARG A 61 6.04 -0.32 9.53
N GLY A 62 6.04 0.68 10.41
CA GLY A 62 6.91 1.86 10.29
C GLY A 62 6.43 2.87 9.24
N PHE A 63 5.14 2.87 8.93
CA PHE A 63 4.47 3.83 8.06
C PHE A 63 3.12 4.23 8.68
N SER A 64 2.64 5.43 8.35
CA SER A 64 1.24 5.80 8.49
C SER A 64 0.54 5.62 7.14
N TRP A 65 -0.78 5.45 7.18
CA TRP A 65 -1.58 5.29 5.98
C TRP A 65 -2.90 6.06 6.10
N ILE A 66 -3.43 6.46 4.96
CA ILE A 66 -4.78 7.03 4.83
C ILE A 66 -5.42 6.53 3.55
N VAL A 67 -6.73 6.29 3.60
CA VAL A 67 -7.57 6.12 2.42
C VAL A 67 -8.35 7.40 2.23
N SER A 68 -8.29 7.96 1.02
CA SER A 68 -8.96 9.21 0.67
C SER A 68 -9.91 8.98 -0.50
N PRO A 69 -11.10 9.60 -0.52
CA PRO A 69 -11.97 9.57 -1.69
C PRO A 69 -11.35 10.35 -2.84
N ASP A 70 -11.60 9.89 -4.06
CA ASP A 70 -11.24 10.53 -5.33
C ASP A 70 -12.43 10.47 -6.30
N ALA A 71 -12.35 11.18 -7.44
CA ALA A 71 -13.44 11.25 -8.42
C ALA A 71 -13.86 9.86 -8.95
N ASP A 72 -12.88 8.97 -9.16
CA ASP A 72 -13.09 7.66 -9.79
C ASP A 72 -12.90 6.47 -8.82
N GLY A 73 -12.89 6.72 -7.51
CA GLY A 73 -12.72 5.68 -6.50
C GLY A 73 -12.04 6.18 -5.24
N VAL A 74 -11.06 5.42 -4.74
CA VAL A 74 -10.31 5.79 -3.54
C VAL A 74 -8.80 5.64 -3.74
N LEU A 75 -8.04 6.56 -3.15
CA LEU A 75 -6.59 6.54 -3.13
C LEU A 75 -6.10 5.96 -1.81
N VAL A 76 -5.02 5.19 -1.86
CA VAL A 76 -4.26 4.78 -0.68
C VAL A 76 -2.95 5.58 -0.67
N HIS A 77 -2.68 6.26 0.43
CA HIS A 77 -1.42 6.95 0.65
C HIS A 77 -0.67 6.33 1.82
N LEU A 78 0.60 6.00 1.61
CA LEU A 78 1.55 5.58 2.63
C LEU A 78 2.56 6.70 2.87
N GLU A 79 2.83 6.96 4.14
CA GLU A 79 3.86 7.90 4.56
C GLU A 79 4.89 7.19 5.43
N LEU A 80 6.15 7.27 5.01
CA LEU A 80 7.32 6.74 5.67
C LEU A 80 8.29 7.87 5.99
N GLN A 81 9.22 7.64 6.90
CA GLN A 81 10.30 8.61 7.17
C GLN A 81 11.14 8.92 5.91
N THR A 82 11.26 7.94 5.00
CA THR A 82 12.07 7.99 3.78
C THR A 82 11.35 8.55 2.56
N GLY A 83 10.02 8.69 2.60
CA GLY A 83 9.24 9.08 1.42
C GLY A 83 7.76 8.69 1.54
N THR A 84 7.02 8.91 0.48
CA THR A 84 5.59 8.61 0.37
C THR A 84 5.32 7.75 -0.85
N ALA A 85 4.23 6.99 -0.80
CA ALA A 85 3.70 6.26 -1.95
C ALA A 85 2.19 6.41 -2.02
N SER A 86 1.66 6.57 -3.22
CA SER A 86 0.22 6.72 -3.49
C SER A 86 -0.20 5.73 -4.56
N ALA A 87 -1.35 5.09 -4.39
CA ALA A 87 -1.88 4.15 -5.39
C ALA A 87 -3.39 4.30 -5.52
N GLY A 88 -3.89 4.06 -6.74
CA GLY A 88 -5.29 4.23 -7.11
C GLY A 88 -5.48 5.31 -8.17
N PRO A 89 -6.73 5.79 -8.39
CA PRO A 89 -7.93 5.43 -7.62
C PRO A 89 -8.37 3.98 -7.83
N PHE A 90 -8.89 3.36 -6.77
CA PHE A 90 -9.44 2.00 -6.78
C PHE A 90 -10.97 2.01 -6.69
N ALA A 91 -11.62 1.18 -7.50
CA ALA A 91 -13.08 1.01 -7.49
C ALA A 91 -13.56 0.17 -6.28
N ILE A 92 -13.34 0.67 -5.07
CA ILE A 92 -13.75 0.10 -3.79
C ILE A 92 -14.17 1.23 -2.85
N GLY A 93 -15.12 1.00 -1.96
CA GLY A 93 -15.55 2.02 -1.00
C GLY A 93 -14.48 2.34 0.04
N GLU A 94 -14.35 3.62 0.42
CA GLU A 94 -13.37 4.13 1.39
C GLU A 94 -13.41 3.37 2.72
N ALA A 95 -14.59 3.22 3.31
CA ALA A 95 -14.78 2.50 4.56
C ALA A 95 -14.34 1.04 4.44
N ARG A 96 -14.71 0.36 3.34
CA ARG A 96 -14.34 -1.04 3.11
C ARG A 96 -12.83 -1.21 2.99
N LEU A 97 -12.16 -0.35 2.21
CA LEU A 97 -10.71 -0.43 2.06
C LEU A 97 -9.99 -0.09 3.36
N THR A 98 -10.48 0.90 4.11
CA THR A 98 -9.97 1.24 5.44
C THR A 98 -10.03 0.05 6.39
N GLU A 99 -11.18 -0.62 6.48
CA GLU A 99 -11.35 -1.82 7.32
C GLU A 99 -10.40 -2.96 6.92
N MET A 100 -10.23 -3.18 5.61
CA MET A 100 -9.30 -4.21 5.10
C MET A 100 -7.85 -3.88 5.48
N ILE A 101 -7.40 -2.63 5.30
CA ILE A 101 -6.05 -2.20 5.66
C ILE A 101 -5.82 -2.35 7.17
N THR A 102 -6.79 -1.95 8.01
CA THR A 102 -6.72 -2.13 9.47
C THR A 102 -6.51 -3.61 9.84
N ARG A 103 -7.31 -4.53 9.30
CA ARG A 103 -7.16 -5.98 9.56
C ARG A 103 -5.79 -6.52 9.10
N VAL A 104 -5.29 -6.03 7.97
CA VAL A 104 -4.00 -6.46 7.42
C VAL A 104 -2.83 -6.01 8.29
N ILE A 105 -2.90 -4.80 8.85
CA ILE A 105 -1.85 -4.21 9.69
C ILE A 105 -1.89 -4.76 11.12
N ASP A 106 -3.07 -4.81 11.74
CA ASP A 106 -3.22 -5.28 13.12
C ASP A 106 -3.08 -6.81 13.24
N GLY A 107 -3.21 -7.53 12.12
CA GLY A 107 -3.25 -8.98 12.08
C GLY A 107 -4.61 -9.55 12.51
N PRO A 108 -4.80 -10.89 12.45
CA PRO A 108 -6.02 -11.49 12.95
C PRO A 108 -6.17 -11.14 14.45
N PRO A 109 -7.40 -10.85 14.93
CA PRO A 109 -7.60 -10.65 16.36
C PRO A 109 -7.07 -11.89 17.07
N THR A 110 -6.14 -11.68 18.01
CA THR A 110 -5.70 -12.75 18.92
C THR A 110 -6.96 -13.32 19.55
N SER A 111 -7.39 -14.49 19.09
CA SER A 111 -8.44 -15.24 19.76
C SER A 111 -7.83 -15.68 21.08
N ALA A 112 -8.12 -14.94 22.15
CA ALA A 112 -7.86 -15.38 23.50
C ALA A 112 -8.71 -16.64 23.73
N ARG A 113 -8.16 -17.81 23.41
CA ARG A 113 -8.66 -19.07 23.93
C ARG A 113 -8.43 -19.03 25.44
N VAL A 114 -9.45 -18.60 26.17
CA VAL A 114 -9.60 -18.95 27.58
C VAL A 114 -9.88 -20.45 27.63
N HIS A 115 -8.98 -21.20 28.26
CA HIS A 115 -9.10 -22.64 28.44
C HIS A 115 -9.35 -22.97 29.90
#